data_AF-A0A2C5YL57-F1
#
_entry.id   AF-A0A2C5YL57-F1
#
_cell.length_a   1.000
_cell.length_b   1.000
_cell.length_c   1.000
_cell.angle_alpha   90.00
_cell.angle_beta   90.00
_cell.angle_gamma   90.00
#
_symmetry.space_group_name_H-M   'P 1'
#
loop_
_entity.id
_entity.type
_entity.pdbx_description
1 polymer ?
#
loop_
_entity_poly.entity_id
_entity_poly.type
_entity_poly.pdbx_seq_one_letter_code
_entity_poly.pdbx_strand_id
1 'polypeptide(L)'
;MDKVRLLSSPSGETESTGDSDQRQPTTPPPYSGPSLNAEEVSPALVQQIDASVKFPVRYLGLPRLDYRLYSPPLFKLSADTTTISTKAEYLSTNATALAAFIRAQATVPPKPQIQVRGTRGRRLDFDIKLNLMTLLVPEDDRQRIDYLRCVGDSELAYRGGARPDVLPAVGDGGLDEWCRRFTQDTAPVKSFALDRIVANLDTSWIEGQLRSLIASAKYRGSVEVTFLVAHSRVLVHSPDRFNQFLTSVTSLFSSRNKYEVVKAVWPFATTKNGEQGRKCVVNSENVWWLEWRDTIRYVISQRRQGWVTCEDKLESVMEGKCNQAEDINWGPEIL
;
A
#
# COMPACT_ATOMS: atom_id res chain seq x y z
N MET A 1 -26.20 -0.75 -61.83
CA MET A 1 -26.62 -1.93 -62.62
C MET A 1 -26.02 -3.16 -61.97
N ASP A 2 -26.91 -4.08 -61.63
CA ASP A 2 -26.79 -5.22 -60.73
C ASP A 2 -25.93 -6.42 -61.19
N LYS A 3 -25.52 -7.19 -60.15
CA LYS A 3 -25.30 -8.67 -60.07
C LYS A 3 -24.14 -9.23 -60.94
N VAL A 4 -23.32 -10.15 -60.42
CA VAL A 4 -23.69 -11.55 -60.12
C VAL A 4 -22.78 -12.18 -59.03
N ARG A 5 -23.42 -13.05 -58.24
CA ARG A 5 -22.98 -13.93 -57.14
C ARG A 5 -22.27 -15.19 -57.66
N LEU A 6 -21.43 -15.86 -56.84
CA LEU A 6 -21.24 -17.34 -56.70
C LEU A 6 -20.16 -17.56 -55.61
N LEU A 7 -20.47 -17.81 -54.33
CA LEU A 7 -20.70 -19.11 -53.65
C LEU A 7 -19.67 -20.22 -53.92
N SER A 8 -18.92 -20.60 -52.88
CA SER A 8 -18.65 -22.01 -52.52
C SER A 8 -17.88 -22.13 -51.18
N SER A 9 -18.51 -22.81 -50.21
CA SER A 9 -17.88 -23.68 -49.20
C SER A 9 -18.45 -25.07 -49.47
N PRO A 10 -17.76 -26.19 -49.16
CA PRO A 10 -17.87 -26.80 -47.82
C PRO A 10 -16.65 -27.64 -47.37
N SER A 11 -16.53 -27.92 -46.06
CA SER A 11 -16.45 -29.27 -45.43
C SER A 11 -15.14 -29.33 -44.61
N GLY A 12 -15.00 -29.85 -43.40
CA GLY A 12 -15.82 -30.64 -42.48
C GLY A 12 -14.86 -31.46 -41.60
N GLU A 13 -15.06 -31.44 -40.27
CA GLU A 13 -14.59 -32.41 -39.24
C GLU A 13 -13.06 -32.48 -38.99
N THR A 14 -12.50 -32.74 -37.80
CA THR A 14 -12.92 -33.54 -36.62
C THR A 14 -12.13 -33.10 -35.37
N GLU A 15 -12.68 -33.42 -34.19
CA GLU A 15 -12.10 -33.28 -32.85
C GLU A 15 -10.75 -33.99 -32.65
N SER A 16 -9.87 -33.43 -31.81
CA SER A 16 -9.19 -34.23 -30.77
C SER A 16 -8.71 -33.37 -29.60
N THR A 17 -8.97 -33.91 -28.42
CA THR A 17 -8.66 -33.48 -27.07
C THR A 17 -7.16 -33.47 -26.78
N GLY A 18 -6.71 -32.46 -26.04
CA GLY A 18 -5.35 -32.36 -25.50
C GLY A 18 -5.31 -31.40 -24.32
N ASP A 19 -5.57 -31.93 -23.14
CA ASP A 19 -5.40 -31.30 -21.84
C ASP A 19 -3.92 -30.92 -21.60
N SER A 20 -3.67 -29.65 -21.30
CA SER A 20 -2.47 -29.22 -20.58
C SER A 20 -2.71 -27.88 -19.89
N ASP A 21 -3.13 -27.97 -18.63
CA ASP A 21 -3.12 -26.92 -17.60
C ASP A 21 -1.70 -26.32 -17.47
N GLN A 22 -1.40 -25.25 -18.20
CA GLN A 22 -0.23 -24.40 -17.96
C GLN A 22 -0.68 -23.10 -17.32
N ARG A 23 -0.71 -23.09 -15.98
CA ARG A 23 -0.71 -21.86 -15.18
C ARG A 23 0.58 -21.09 -15.46
N GLN A 24 0.51 -20.12 -16.37
CA GLN A 24 1.59 -19.15 -16.58
C GLN A 24 1.83 -18.34 -15.30
N PRO A 25 3.07 -18.28 -14.79
CA PRO A 25 3.42 -17.38 -13.71
C PRO A 25 3.30 -15.93 -14.20
N THR A 26 2.52 -15.13 -13.48
CA THR A 26 2.29 -13.71 -13.75
C THR A 26 3.58 -12.93 -13.48
N THR A 27 4.35 -12.64 -14.53
CA THR A 27 5.60 -11.86 -14.42
C THR A 27 5.30 -10.35 -14.35
N PRO A 28 5.96 -9.59 -13.45
CA PRO A 28 5.88 -8.14 -13.42
C PRO A 28 6.55 -7.50 -14.67
N PRO A 29 6.32 -6.20 -14.95
CA PRO A 29 6.92 -5.51 -16.09
C PRO A 29 8.46 -5.54 -16.05
N PRO A 30 9.12 -5.46 -17.22
CA PRO A 30 10.53 -5.86 -17.43
C PRO A 30 11.58 -5.05 -16.65
N TYR A 31 11.18 -3.97 -15.98
CA TYR A 31 12.03 -3.13 -15.13
C TYR A 31 11.81 -3.38 -13.62
N SER A 32 11.22 -4.52 -13.26
CA SER A 32 10.92 -4.90 -11.87
C SER A 32 11.80 -6.09 -11.46
N GLY A 33 12.53 -5.96 -10.34
CA GLY A 33 13.25 -7.07 -9.71
C GLY A 33 12.45 -7.69 -8.57
N PRO A 34 12.62 -9.00 -8.28
CA PRO A 34 12.02 -9.61 -7.10
C PRO A 34 12.58 -8.99 -5.82
N SER A 35 11.74 -8.84 -4.78
CA SER A 35 12.16 -8.34 -3.46
C SER A 35 13.19 -9.27 -2.78
N LEU A 36 13.32 -10.51 -3.23
CA LEU A 36 14.21 -11.55 -2.70
C LEU A 36 14.83 -12.38 -3.85
N ASN A 37 16.16 -12.46 -3.95
CA ASN A 37 16.85 -13.47 -4.76
C ASN A 37 17.13 -14.69 -3.89
N ALA A 38 16.55 -15.84 -4.23
CA ALA A 38 16.64 -17.07 -3.42
C ALA A 38 17.95 -17.87 -3.60
N GLU A 39 18.91 -17.42 -4.42
CA GLU A 39 20.06 -18.25 -4.83
C GLU A 39 21.44 -17.81 -4.30
N GLU A 40 21.55 -16.76 -3.47
CA GLU A 40 22.86 -16.33 -2.93
C GLU A 40 22.98 -16.44 -1.40
N VAL A 41 22.62 -17.59 -0.83
CA VAL A 41 22.98 -17.90 0.57
C VAL A 41 23.88 -19.12 0.62
N SER A 42 25.19 -18.88 0.50
CA SER A 42 26.22 -19.90 0.76
C SER A 42 26.09 -20.41 2.20
N PRO A 43 26.02 -21.75 2.43
CA PRO A 43 25.83 -22.32 3.77
C PRO A 43 27.01 -22.04 4.73
N ALA A 44 28.15 -21.58 4.23
CA ALA A 44 29.32 -21.22 5.04
C ALA A 44 29.16 -19.89 5.79
N LEU A 45 28.27 -18.98 5.38
CA LEU A 45 28.04 -17.71 6.10
C LEU A 45 27.06 -17.87 7.29
N VAL A 46 26.40 -19.03 7.39
CA VAL A 46 25.37 -19.31 8.41
C VAL A 46 25.98 -19.71 9.76
N GLN A 47 27.27 -20.06 9.80
CA GLN A 47 27.92 -20.58 11.01
C GLN A 47 28.62 -19.54 11.90
N GLN A 48 28.60 -18.25 11.54
CA GLN A 48 29.21 -17.18 12.34
C GLN A 48 28.26 -16.05 12.75
N ILE A 49 26.95 -16.20 12.54
CA ILE A 49 25.96 -15.23 13.02
C ILE A 49 25.52 -15.66 14.41
N ASP A 50 25.89 -14.84 15.40
CA ASP A 50 25.48 -14.89 16.80
C ASP A 50 24.04 -15.37 17.02
N ALA A 51 23.84 -16.08 18.14
CA ALA A 51 22.60 -16.66 18.64
C ALA A 51 21.50 -15.63 19.01
N SER A 52 21.11 -14.77 18.08
CA SER A 52 20.03 -13.78 18.23
C SER A 52 19.10 -13.69 17.01
N VAL A 53 19.12 -14.65 16.08
CA VAL A 53 18.14 -14.67 14.96
C VAL A 53 16.76 -15.07 15.49
N LYS A 54 16.06 -14.10 16.09
CA LYS A 54 14.65 -14.19 16.42
C LYS A 54 13.89 -14.25 15.09
N PHE A 55 13.41 -15.43 14.73
CA PHE A 55 12.43 -15.61 13.65
C PHE A 55 11.33 -14.55 13.75
N PRO A 56 10.74 -14.10 12.62
CA PRO A 56 9.62 -13.17 12.66
C PRO A 56 8.53 -13.71 13.58
N VAL A 57 8.21 -12.96 14.64
CA VAL A 57 7.15 -13.34 15.58
C VAL A 57 5.85 -13.39 14.80
N ARG A 58 5.22 -14.57 14.77
CA ARG A 58 3.91 -14.75 14.15
C ARG A 58 2.84 -14.39 15.16
N TYR A 59 1.99 -13.44 14.79
CA TYR A 59 0.82 -13.06 15.56
C TYR A 59 -0.42 -13.74 14.97
N LEU A 60 -1.14 -14.51 15.78
CA LEU A 60 -2.38 -15.14 15.34
C LEU A 60 -3.43 -14.07 15.01
N GLY A 61 -4.19 -14.27 13.94
CA GLY A 61 -5.21 -13.33 13.47
C GLY A 61 -4.67 -12.07 12.77
N LEU A 62 -3.35 -11.90 12.66
CA LEU A 62 -2.73 -10.82 11.90
C LEU A 62 -2.07 -11.34 10.62
N PRO A 63 -2.00 -10.51 9.56
CA PRO A 63 -1.25 -10.84 8.35
C PRO A 63 0.19 -11.27 8.63
N ARG A 64 0.72 -12.19 7.80
CA ARG A 64 2.06 -12.75 7.94
C ARG A 64 3.14 -11.76 7.48
N LEU A 65 3.44 -10.80 8.33
CA LEU A 65 4.40 -9.71 8.07
C LEU A 65 5.47 -9.64 9.17
N ASP A 66 6.65 -9.12 8.82
CA ASP A 66 7.63 -8.71 9.83
C ASP A 66 7.28 -7.31 10.36
N TYR A 67 6.45 -7.27 11.40
CA TYR A 67 5.98 -6.02 11.99
C TYR A 67 7.10 -5.12 12.58
N ARG A 68 8.29 -5.67 12.83
CA ARG A 68 9.45 -4.89 13.30
C ARG A 68 9.86 -3.83 12.27
N LEU A 69 9.55 -4.05 11.00
CA LEU A 69 9.86 -3.10 9.93
C LEU A 69 9.00 -1.82 9.98
N TYR A 70 7.87 -1.81 10.70
CA TYR A 70 7.08 -0.59 10.95
C TYR A 70 7.65 0.28 12.07
N SER A 71 8.50 -0.28 12.94
CA SER A 71 9.19 0.46 14.00
C SER A 71 10.61 -0.08 14.19
N PRO A 72 11.51 0.11 13.20
CA PRO A 72 12.88 -0.35 13.35
C PRO A 72 13.62 0.45 14.43
N PRO A 73 14.68 -0.11 15.05
CA PRO A 73 15.52 0.64 15.97
C PRO A 73 16.08 1.91 15.31
N LEU A 74 16.16 3.01 16.07
CA LEU A 74 16.64 4.32 15.60
C LEU A 74 15.72 5.03 14.59
N PHE A 75 14.48 4.56 14.42
CA PHE A 75 13.44 5.25 13.65
C PHE A 75 12.44 5.95 14.56
N LYS A 76 11.90 7.06 14.08
CA LYS A 76 10.80 7.80 14.71
C LYS A 76 9.60 7.80 13.76
N LEU A 77 8.44 7.40 14.29
CA LEU A 77 7.17 7.53 13.59
C LEU A 77 6.66 8.96 13.73
N SER A 78 6.17 9.54 12.63
CA SER A 78 5.54 10.86 12.61
C SER A 78 4.19 10.84 13.36
N ALA A 79 3.75 12.01 13.82
CA ALA A 79 2.50 12.14 14.60
C ALA A 79 1.24 11.73 13.81
N ASP A 80 1.25 11.92 12.49
CA ASP A 80 0.20 11.49 11.57
C ASP A 80 0.28 9.99 11.22
N THR A 81 1.25 9.27 11.76
CA THR A 81 1.51 7.84 11.53
C THR A 81 1.83 7.45 10.09
N THR A 82 2.14 8.41 9.22
CA THR A 82 2.42 8.15 7.79
C THR A 82 3.88 7.78 7.54
N THR A 83 4.80 8.41 8.26
CA THR A 83 6.22 8.42 7.92
C THR A 83 7.07 7.90 9.06
N ILE A 84 7.91 6.91 8.79
CA ILE A 84 9.03 6.58 9.69
C ILE A 84 10.30 7.25 9.17
N SER A 85 11.06 7.85 10.08
CA SER A 85 12.28 8.57 9.72
C SER A 85 13.47 8.19 10.59
N THR A 86 14.66 8.20 10.01
CA THR A 86 15.91 7.96 10.72
C THR A 86 16.99 8.96 10.32
N LYS A 87 17.97 9.15 11.20
CA LYS A 87 19.23 9.86 10.95
C LYS A 87 20.45 8.94 11.12
N ALA A 88 20.24 7.62 11.06
CA ALA A 88 21.31 6.65 11.29
C ALA A 88 22.39 6.79 10.20
N GLU A 89 23.61 7.08 10.64
CA GLU A 89 24.72 7.45 9.75
C GLU A 89 25.09 6.35 8.75
N TYR A 90 25.08 5.09 9.18
CA TYR A 90 25.45 3.95 8.34
C TYR A 90 24.56 3.80 7.09
N LEU A 91 23.30 4.25 7.14
CA LEU A 91 22.38 4.24 5.98
C LEU A 91 22.65 5.39 5.00
N SER A 92 23.43 6.40 5.40
CA SER A 92 23.81 7.53 4.56
C SER A 92 25.24 7.44 4.00
N THR A 93 26.04 6.52 4.53
CA THR A 93 27.45 6.31 4.14
C THR A 93 27.69 4.98 3.43
N ASN A 94 26.87 3.95 3.68
CA ASN A 94 27.01 2.64 3.05
C ASN A 94 25.84 2.34 2.09
N ALA A 95 26.13 2.31 0.79
CA ALA A 95 25.13 2.09 -0.25
C ALA A 95 24.48 0.70 -0.18
N THR A 96 25.27 -0.34 0.11
CA THR A 96 24.79 -1.72 0.26
C THR A 96 23.85 -1.84 1.46
N ALA A 97 24.19 -1.23 2.58
CA ALA A 97 23.35 -1.22 3.77
C ALA A 97 22.02 -0.49 3.52
N LEU A 98 22.06 0.64 2.81
CA LEU A 98 20.85 1.36 2.41
C LEU A 98 19.98 0.52 1.48
N ALA A 99 20.56 -0.08 0.43
CA ALA A 99 19.81 -0.87 -0.54
C ALA A 99 19.16 -2.09 0.13
N ALA A 100 19.88 -2.82 0.98
CA ALA A 100 19.34 -3.93 1.76
C ALA A 100 18.20 -3.47 2.69
N PHE A 101 18.35 -2.32 3.36
CA PHE A 101 17.31 -1.74 4.19
C PHE A 101 16.05 -1.37 3.41
N ILE A 102 16.19 -0.71 2.25
CA ILE A 102 15.07 -0.31 1.40
C ILE A 102 14.33 -1.55 0.87
N ARG A 103 15.06 -2.59 0.45
CA ARG A 103 14.45 -3.88 0.06
C ARG A 103 13.67 -4.50 1.21
N ALA A 104 14.24 -4.56 2.41
CA ALA A 104 13.54 -5.07 3.58
C ALA A 104 12.26 -4.26 3.86
N GLN A 105 12.33 -2.92 3.84
CA GLN A 105 11.18 -2.05 4.07
C GLN A 105 10.09 -2.15 3.01
N ALA A 106 10.44 -2.58 1.79
CA ALA A 106 9.48 -2.83 0.71
C ALA A 106 8.64 -4.09 0.93
N THR A 107 9.11 -5.05 1.74
CA THR A 107 8.41 -6.32 2.04
C THR A 107 7.22 -6.18 2.99
N VAL A 108 6.95 -4.97 3.50
CA VAL A 108 5.76 -4.67 4.30
C VAL A 108 4.87 -3.63 3.61
N PRO A 109 3.53 -3.83 3.60
CA PRO A 109 2.59 -2.94 2.94
C PRO A 109 2.38 -1.64 3.74
N PRO A 110 1.80 -0.60 3.13
CA PRO A 110 1.16 0.45 3.90
C PRO A 110 -0.12 -0.08 4.59
N LYS A 111 -0.68 0.69 5.51
CA LYS A 111 -1.96 0.37 6.16
C LYS A 111 -3.09 1.25 5.60
N PRO A 112 -3.77 0.84 4.52
CA PRO A 112 -4.95 1.56 4.02
C PRO A 112 -6.13 1.44 4.98
N GLN A 113 -6.87 2.53 5.11
CA GLN A 113 -7.96 2.69 6.06
C GLN A 113 -9.09 3.50 5.42
N ILE A 114 -10.32 3.21 5.84
CA ILE A 114 -11.49 4.02 5.50
C ILE A 114 -11.94 4.71 6.79
N GLN A 115 -12.16 6.01 6.73
CA GLN A 115 -12.87 6.76 7.76
C GLN A 115 -14.21 7.21 7.21
N VAL A 116 -15.28 6.97 7.96
CA VAL A 116 -16.65 7.34 7.58
C VAL A 116 -17.23 8.18 8.71
N ARG A 117 -17.49 9.44 8.40
CA ARG A 117 -17.90 10.45 9.36
C ARG A 117 -19.26 11.03 8.99
N GLY A 118 -20.19 10.98 9.93
CA GLY A 118 -21.51 11.59 9.83
C GLY A 118 -21.64 12.78 10.76
N THR A 119 -21.93 13.96 10.21
CA THR A 119 -22.19 15.18 10.99
C THR A 119 -23.55 15.80 10.67
N ARG A 120 -24.19 16.40 11.68
CA ARG A 120 -25.41 17.19 11.54
C ARG A 120 -25.21 18.55 12.18
N GLY A 121 -25.02 19.57 11.35
CA GLY A 121 -24.54 20.87 11.80
C GLY A 121 -23.19 20.72 12.51
N ARG A 122 -23.14 21.03 13.82
CA ARG A 122 -21.93 20.88 14.66
C ARG A 122 -21.84 19.55 15.40
N ARG A 123 -22.88 18.72 15.36
CA ARG A 123 -22.92 17.45 16.09
C ARG A 123 -22.26 16.34 15.27
N LEU A 124 -21.35 15.61 15.90
CA LEU A 124 -20.81 14.36 15.37
C LEU A 124 -21.76 13.22 15.75
N ASP A 125 -22.41 12.61 14.76
CA ASP A 125 -23.32 11.49 14.99
C ASP A 125 -22.58 10.15 14.97
N PHE A 126 -21.63 9.96 14.05
CA PHE A 126 -20.76 8.79 14.02
C PHE A 126 -19.42 9.12 13.35
N ASP A 127 -18.37 8.40 13.73
CA ASP A 127 -17.03 8.52 13.14
C ASP A 127 -16.31 7.18 13.25
N ILE A 128 -16.43 6.36 12.21
CA ILE A 128 -15.94 4.98 12.23
C ILE A 128 -14.72 4.81 11.33
N LYS A 129 -13.81 3.93 11.73
CA LYS A 129 -12.58 3.61 10.99
C LYS A 129 -12.48 2.11 10.71
N LEU A 130 -12.18 1.75 9.47
CA LEU A 130 -11.99 0.37 9.03
C LEU A 130 -10.59 0.16 8.47
N ASN A 131 -10.00 -0.99 8.75
CA ASN A 131 -8.70 -1.39 8.22
C ASN A 131 -8.86 -2.23 6.95
N LEU A 132 -8.16 -1.87 5.88
CA LEU A 132 -8.17 -2.59 4.60
C LEU A 132 -6.88 -3.39 4.33
N MET A 133 -5.92 -3.37 5.26
CA MET A 133 -4.61 -4.03 5.07
C MET A 133 -4.73 -5.55 4.82
N THR A 134 -5.76 -6.18 5.38
CA THR A 134 -6.03 -7.62 5.18
C THR A 134 -6.37 -7.97 3.73
N LEU A 135 -6.77 -6.99 2.91
CA LEU A 135 -7.03 -7.18 1.49
C LEU A 135 -5.75 -7.15 0.63
N LEU A 136 -4.63 -6.70 1.20
CA LEU A 136 -3.34 -6.59 0.50
C LEU A 136 -2.43 -7.79 0.74
N VAL A 137 -2.61 -8.50 1.86
CA VAL A 137 -1.70 -9.54 2.30
C VAL A 137 -2.45 -10.87 2.34
N PRO A 138 -2.21 -11.76 1.37
CA PRO A 138 -2.82 -13.09 1.37
C PRO A 138 -2.25 -13.95 2.50
N GLU A 139 -3.01 -14.97 2.91
CA GLU A 139 -2.56 -15.92 3.93
C GLU A 139 -1.41 -16.82 3.43
N ASP A 140 -1.41 -17.11 2.12
CA ASP A 140 -0.34 -17.82 1.43
C ASP A 140 0.65 -16.82 0.84
N ASP A 141 1.89 -16.86 1.32
CA ASP A 141 2.98 -15.99 0.86
C ASP A 141 3.26 -16.16 -0.64
N ARG A 142 2.91 -17.30 -1.25
CA ARG A 142 3.07 -17.54 -2.70
C ARG A 142 2.12 -16.72 -3.56
N GLN A 143 1.01 -16.27 -2.99
CA GLN A 143 0.02 -15.44 -3.69
C GLN A 143 0.31 -13.95 -3.51
N ARG A 144 1.32 -13.60 -2.71
CA ARG A 144 1.71 -12.22 -2.47
C ARG A 144 2.25 -11.61 -3.77
N ILE A 145 1.73 -10.46 -4.12
CA ILE A 145 2.20 -9.67 -5.25
C ILE A 145 2.67 -8.34 -4.67
N ASP A 146 3.97 -8.20 -4.45
CA ASP A 146 4.63 -6.94 -4.11
C ASP A 146 5.88 -6.77 -4.98
N TYR A 147 6.19 -5.54 -5.35
CA TYR A 147 7.38 -5.26 -6.15
C TYR A 147 7.94 -3.85 -5.89
N LEU A 148 9.24 -3.73 -6.06
CA LEU A 148 9.94 -2.46 -6.01
C LEU A 148 9.98 -1.83 -7.41
N ARG A 149 9.52 -0.59 -7.51
CA ARG A 149 9.57 0.21 -8.74
C ARG A 149 10.51 1.39 -8.52
N CYS A 150 11.59 1.45 -9.28
CA CYS A 150 12.40 2.66 -9.39
C CYS A 150 11.77 3.61 -10.41
N VAL A 151 12.06 4.91 -10.25
CA VAL A 151 11.66 5.94 -11.21
C VAL A 151 12.24 5.62 -12.59
N GLY A 152 11.41 5.66 -13.63
CA GLY A 152 11.85 5.42 -15.01
C GLY A 152 12.56 6.63 -15.60
N ASP A 153 13.30 6.47 -16.69
CA ASP A 153 14.16 7.51 -17.26
C ASP A 153 13.43 8.79 -17.68
N SER A 154 12.14 8.70 -18.05
CA SER A 154 11.31 9.85 -18.46
C SER A 154 10.35 10.35 -17.38
N GLU A 155 10.39 9.81 -16.16
CA GLU A 155 9.49 10.21 -15.06
C GLU A 155 10.11 11.34 -14.23
N LEU A 156 9.34 12.41 -14.02
CA LEU A 156 9.76 13.55 -13.20
C LEU A 156 9.82 13.13 -11.71
N ALA A 157 10.97 13.25 -11.07
CA ALA A 157 11.13 12.90 -9.65
C ALA A 157 12.26 13.69 -8.98
N TYR A 158 12.32 13.67 -7.65
CA TYR A 158 13.48 14.20 -6.94
C TYR A 158 14.64 13.20 -7.04
N ARG A 159 15.65 13.52 -7.84
CA ARG A 159 16.79 12.62 -8.17
C ARG A 159 18.13 13.09 -7.57
N GLY A 160 18.06 13.73 -6.40
CA GLY A 160 19.20 14.34 -5.72
C GLY A 160 19.30 15.85 -5.86
N GLY A 161 18.31 16.52 -6.45
CA GLY A 161 18.20 17.97 -6.46
C GLY A 161 17.17 18.50 -5.47
N ALA A 162 17.14 19.83 -5.29
CA ALA A 162 16.09 20.51 -4.53
C ALA A 162 14.77 20.65 -5.34
N ARG A 163 14.84 20.50 -6.66
CA ARG A 163 13.70 20.50 -7.58
C ARG A 163 13.58 19.13 -8.24
N PRO A 164 12.36 18.72 -8.62
CA PRO A 164 12.16 17.48 -9.34
C PRO A 164 12.69 17.62 -10.78
N ASP A 165 13.28 16.56 -11.30
CA ASP A 165 13.91 16.51 -12.62
C ASP A 165 13.76 15.08 -13.22
N VAL A 166 13.97 14.98 -14.52
CA VAL A 166 13.98 13.73 -15.29
C VAL A 166 15.37 13.12 -15.29
N LEU A 167 16.40 13.96 -15.17
CA LEU A 167 17.78 13.53 -15.04
C LEU A 167 18.26 13.63 -13.57
N PRO A 168 19.23 12.81 -13.16
CA PRO A 168 19.88 11.75 -13.93
C PRO A 168 19.01 10.49 -14.13
N ALA A 169 19.17 9.84 -15.28
CA ALA A 169 18.71 8.48 -15.52
C ALA A 169 19.70 7.46 -14.94
N VAL A 170 19.21 6.32 -14.44
CA VAL A 170 20.06 5.23 -13.92
C VAL A 170 20.05 3.99 -14.82
N GLY A 171 19.20 3.96 -15.85
CA GLY A 171 19.05 2.80 -16.73
C GLY A 171 18.82 1.52 -15.92
N ASP A 172 19.59 0.48 -16.23
CA ASP A 172 19.50 -0.84 -15.58
C ASP A 172 20.11 -0.90 -14.17
N GLY A 173 20.71 0.20 -13.67
CA GLY A 173 21.34 0.24 -12.35
C GLY A 173 20.37 0.18 -11.17
N GLY A 174 19.08 0.43 -11.40
CA GLY A 174 18.00 0.21 -10.43
C GLY A 174 18.22 0.86 -9.06
N LEU A 175 17.84 0.15 -7.99
CA LEU A 175 17.93 0.63 -6.61
C LEU A 175 19.38 0.88 -6.17
N ASP A 176 20.28 -0.05 -6.46
CA ASP A 176 21.66 0.00 -5.94
C ASP A 176 22.40 1.22 -6.47
N GLU A 177 22.18 1.60 -7.73
CA GLU A 177 22.74 2.81 -8.31
C GLU A 177 22.18 4.08 -7.65
N TRP A 178 20.88 4.13 -7.34
CA TRP A 178 20.29 5.24 -6.58
C TRP A 178 20.87 5.34 -5.16
N CYS A 179 21.05 4.22 -4.48
CA CYS A 179 21.69 4.18 -3.16
C CYS A 179 23.16 4.63 -3.25
N ARG A 180 23.91 4.19 -4.27
CA ARG A 180 25.29 4.62 -4.52
C ARG A 180 25.35 6.14 -4.69
N ARG A 181 24.52 6.72 -5.57
CA ARG A 181 24.45 8.16 -5.78
C ARG A 181 24.08 8.93 -4.51
N PHE A 182 23.10 8.45 -3.76
CA PHE A 182 22.73 9.06 -2.49
C PHE A 182 23.90 9.08 -1.51
N THR A 183 24.67 7.99 -1.37
CA THR A 183 25.82 7.98 -0.45
C THR A 183 26.97 8.87 -0.91
N GLN A 184 27.21 8.96 -2.22
CA GLN A 184 28.26 9.81 -2.81
C GLN A 184 27.89 11.31 -2.84
N ASP A 185 26.61 11.66 -2.71
CA ASP A 185 26.16 13.04 -2.67
C ASP A 185 26.80 13.79 -1.48
N THR A 186 27.56 14.84 -1.79
CA THR A 186 28.28 15.65 -0.80
C THR A 186 27.40 16.71 -0.15
N ALA A 187 26.13 16.83 -0.53
CA ALA A 187 25.22 17.80 0.06
C ALA A 187 25.15 17.70 1.60
N PRO A 188 25.03 18.85 2.28
CA PRO A 188 24.99 18.91 3.74
C PRO A 188 23.72 18.27 4.30
N VAL A 189 22.58 18.48 3.63
CA VAL A 189 21.29 17.92 4.01
C VAL A 189 20.72 17.17 2.81
N LYS A 190 20.67 15.84 2.91
CA LYS A 190 20.06 14.98 1.90
C LYS A 190 19.07 14.00 2.54
N SER A 191 18.09 13.56 1.76
CA SER A 191 17.12 12.55 2.20
C SER A 191 16.78 11.55 1.12
N PHE A 192 16.71 10.28 1.50
CA PHE A 192 16.26 9.18 0.65
C PHE A 192 14.89 8.69 1.13
N ALA A 193 13.92 8.63 0.22
CA ALA A 193 12.56 8.24 0.52
C ALA A 193 12.17 6.94 -0.21
N LEU A 194 11.46 6.09 0.50
CA LEU A 194 10.69 4.98 -0.06
C LEU A 194 9.22 5.23 0.22
N ASP A 195 8.41 5.25 -0.84
CA ASP A 195 6.95 5.36 -0.73
C ASP A 195 6.29 4.00 -0.97
N ARG A 196 5.44 3.57 -0.05
CA ARG A 196 4.59 2.39 -0.16
C ARG A 196 3.24 2.79 -0.74
N ILE A 197 2.88 2.20 -1.88
CA ILE A 197 1.70 2.58 -2.65
C ILE A 197 0.77 1.38 -2.75
N VAL A 198 -0.51 1.59 -2.46
CA VAL A 198 -1.57 0.64 -2.79
C VAL A 198 -2.02 0.89 -4.21
N ALA A 199 -1.88 -0.08 -5.10
CA ALA A 199 -2.32 0.03 -6.49
C ALA A 199 -3.64 -0.71 -6.73
N ASN A 200 -4.44 -0.24 -7.69
CA ASN A 200 -5.61 -0.94 -8.23
C ASN A 200 -6.76 -1.26 -7.24
N LEU A 201 -6.82 -0.56 -6.10
CA LEU A 201 -7.99 -0.55 -5.21
C LEU A 201 -9.01 0.48 -5.71
N ASP A 202 -10.25 0.07 -5.92
CA ASP A 202 -11.32 0.99 -6.34
C ASP A 202 -11.95 1.70 -5.13
N THR A 203 -11.30 2.78 -4.70
CA THR A 203 -11.79 3.61 -3.59
C THR A 203 -13.10 4.32 -3.93
N SER A 204 -13.28 4.74 -5.18
CA SER A 204 -14.47 5.46 -5.64
C SER A 204 -15.71 4.56 -5.59
N TRP A 205 -15.57 3.29 -5.98
CA TRP A 205 -16.64 2.31 -5.87
C TRP A 205 -17.02 2.04 -4.41
N ILE A 206 -16.05 1.81 -3.54
CA ILE A 206 -16.31 1.61 -2.10
C ILE A 206 -16.99 2.85 -1.48
N GLU A 207 -16.53 4.05 -1.84
CA GLU A 207 -17.15 5.29 -1.40
C GLU A 207 -18.63 5.38 -1.82
N GLY A 208 -18.93 5.09 -3.09
CA GLY A 208 -20.29 5.08 -3.61
C GLY A 208 -21.18 4.12 -2.82
N GLN A 209 -20.70 2.91 -2.57
CA GLN A 209 -21.42 1.90 -1.79
C GLN A 209 -21.69 2.36 -0.34
N LEU A 210 -20.70 2.97 0.33
CA LEU A 210 -20.85 3.53 1.67
C LEU A 210 -21.88 4.66 1.71
N ARG A 211 -21.83 5.57 0.75
CA ARG A 211 -22.80 6.67 0.64
C ARG A 211 -24.21 6.15 0.40
N SER A 212 -24.37 5.18 -0.50
CA SER A 212 -25.66 4.52 -0.75
C SER A 212 -26.20 3.80 0.48
N LEU A 213 -25.34 3.13 1.27
CA LEU A 213 -25.74 2.48 2.51
C LEU A 213 -26.27 3.48 3.54
N ILE A 214 -25.57 4.60 3.72
CA ILE A 214 -25.97 5.64 4.68
C ILE A 214 -27.23 6.38 4.22
N ALA A 215 -27.37 6.62 2.91
CA ALA A 215 -28.60 7.16 2.34
C ALA A 215 -29.79 6.21 2.56
N SER A 216 -29.59 4.89 2.39
CA SER A 216 -30.62 3.87 2.66
C SER A 216 -31.05 3.84 4.13
N ALA A 217 -30.14 4.23 5.04
CA ALA A 217 -30.41 4.39 6.46
C ALA A 217 -31.17 5.69 6.81
N LYS A 218 -31.64 6.46 5.80
CA LYS A 218 -32.37 7.73 5.97
C LYS A 218 -31.60 8.80 6.76
N TYR A 219 -30.26 8.73 6.76
CA TYR A 219 -29.43 9.73 7.41
C TYR A 219 -29.47 11.05 6.62
N ARG A 220 -29.85 12.15 7.29
CA ARG A 220 -30.01 13.48 6.66
C ARG A 220 -28.83 14.44 6.89
N GLY A 221 -27.81 14.01 7.62
CA GLY A 221 -26.62 14.82 7.86
C GLY A 221 -25.63 14.78 6.70
N SER A 222 -24.55 15.54 6.83
CA SER A 222 -23.40 15.46 5.93
C SER A 222 -22.59 14.20 6.20
N VAL A 223 -22.15 13.54 5.13
CA VAL A 223 -21.35 12.31 5.19
C VAL A 223 -20.03 12.55 4.46
N GLU A 224 -18.94 12.35 5.18
CA GLU A 224 -17.58 12.41 4.69
C GLU A 224 -16.97 10.99 4.73
N VAL A 225 -16.53 10.50 3.57
CA VAL A 225 -15.80 9.24 3.44
C VAL A 225 -14.38 9.59 3.02
N THR A 226 -13.39 9.17 3.82
CA THR A 226 -11.98 9.49 3.59
C THR A 226 -11.16 8.22 3.56
N PHE A 227 -10.29 8.08 2.56
CA PHE A 227 -9.32 6.99 2.50
C PHE A 227 -7.98 7.49 3.03
N LEU A 228 -7.53 6.90 4.13
CA LEU A 228 -6.28 7.24 4.80
C LEU A 228 -5.27 6.12 4.61
N VAL A 229 -3.99 6.45 4.46
CA VAL A 229 -2.93 5.46 4.30
C VAL A 229 -1.85 5.72 5.34
N ALA A 230 -1.81 4.90 6.38
CA ALA A 230 -0.77 4.96 7.41
C ALA A 230 0.45 4.13 7.02
N HIS A 231 1.60 4.42 7.63
CA HIS A 231 2.89 3.77 7.37
C HIS A 231 3.29 3.74 5.89
N SER A 232 2.90 4.76 5.13
CA SER A 232 3.13 4.84 3.68
C SER A 232 4.55 5.27 3.31
N ARG A 233 5.32 5.89 4.22
CA ARG A 233 6.61 6.50 3.83
C ARG A 233 7.74 6.15 4.79
N VAL A 234 8.92 5.90 4.21
CA VAL A 234 10.17 5.69 4.94
C VAL A 234 11.17 6.74 4.49
N LEU A 235 11.82 7.40 5.44
CA LEU A 235 12.69 8.54 5.16
C LEU A 235 14.04 8.41 5.89
N VAL A 236 15.11 8.31 5.11
CA VAL A 236 16.49 8.28 5.63
C VAL A 236 17.10 9.65 5.43
N HIS A 237 17.56 10.26 6.51
CA HIS A 237 18.29 11.53 6.48
C HIS A 237 19.78 11.29 6.62
N SER A 238 20.58 12.09 5.91
CA SER A 238 21.98 12.25 6.31
C SER A 238 22.03 12.89 7.71
N PRO A 239 22.96 12.46 8.58
CA PRO A 239 23.26 13.19 9.79
C PRO A 239 23.71 14.60 9.40
N ASP A 240 23.32 15.59 10.21
CA ASP A 240 23.71 16.98 9.96
C ASP A 240 25.22 17.09 10.17
N ARG A 241 25.99 17.31 9.10
CA ARG A 241 27.45 17.43 9.15
C ARG A 241 27.91 18.79 9.70
N PHE A 242 26.99 19.75 9.85
CA PHE A 242 27.27 21.04 10.46
C PHE A 242 26.71 21.07 11.88
N ASN A 243 27.60 21.34 12.83
CA ASN A 243 27.32 21.50 14.25
C ASN A 243 26.02 22.28 14.52
N GLN A 244 25.29 21.86 15.55
CA GLN A 244 24.12 22.50 16.16
C GLN A 244 24.34 23.98 16.62
N PHE A 245 25.47 24.59 16.26
CA PHE A 245 25.93 25.91 16.69
C PHE A 245 25.72 27.03 15.65
N LEU A 246 25.27 26.73 14.42
CA LEU A 246 24.97 27.75 13.39
C LEU A 246 23.49 27.77 12.97
N THR A 247 22.60 27.36 13.87
CA THR A 247 21.16 27.16 13.61
C THR A 247 20.35 28.44 13.75
N SER A 248 20.65 29.51 13.00
CA SER A 248 19.77 30.70 13.03
C SER A 248 19.50 31.42 11.72
N VAL A 249 20.24 31.22 10.63
CA VAL A 249 19.90 31.90 9.35
C VAL A 249 20.31 31.16 8.08
N THR A 250 21.28 30.25 8.13
CA THR A 250 21.76 29.52 6.94
C THR A 250 21.01 28.21 6.64
N SER A 251 20.29 27.64 7.61
CA SER A 251 19.49 26.42 7.40
C SER A 251 18.28 26.63 6.48
N LEU A 252 17.86 27.88 6.27
CA LEU A 252 16.77 28.25 5.36
C LEU A 252 17.20 28.25 3.88
N PHE A 253 18.50 28.36 3.61
CA PHE A 253 19.06 28.40 2.24
C PHE A 253 19.81 27.13 1.84
N SER A 254 19.89 26.13 2.73
CA SER A 254 20.48 24.85 2.38
C SER A 254 19.53 24.06 1.49
N SER A 255 19.86 23.94 0.21
CA SER A 255 19.12 23.12 -0.74
C SER A 255 19.14 21.67 -0.26
N ARG A 256 17.99 21.19 0.21
CA ARG A 256 17.84 19.80 0.66
C ARG A 256 17.75 18.89 -0.56
N ASN A 257 18.80 18.11 -0.80
CA ASN A 257 18.79 17.13 -1.87
C ASN A 257 17.82 16.00 -1.51
N LYS A 258 16.84 15.76 -2.37
CA LYS A 258 15.81 14.74 -2.13
C LYS A 258 15.96 13.62 -3.17
N TYR A 259 15.82 12.39 -2.70
CA TYR A 259 15.78 11.19 -3.51
C TYR A 259 14.44 10.51 -3.28
N GLU A 260 13.46 10.83 -4.12
CA GLU A 260 12.11 10.24 -4.13
C GLU A 260 11.96 9.37 -5.38
N VAL A 261 12.85 8.37 -5.47
CA VAL A 261 13.10 7.60 -6.69
C VAL A 261 12.62 6.15 -6.59
N VAL A 262 12.14 5.71 -5.42
CA VAL A 262 11.78 4.32 -5.15
C VAL A 262 10.38 4.23 -4.57
N LYS A 263 9.56 3.35 -5.15
CA LYS A 263 8.20 3.05 -4.70
C LYS A 263 8.08 1.54 -4.45
N ALA A 264 7.56 1.14 -3.29
CA ALA A 264 7.13 -0.23 -3.02
C ALA A 264 5.65 -0.34 -3.37
N VAL A 265 5.32 -1.10 -4.42
CA VAL A 265 3.95 -1.20 -4.93
C VAL A 265 3.30 -2.47 -4.38
N TRP A 266 2.15 -2.27 -3.74
CA TRP A 266 1.29 -3.30 -3.16
C TRP A 266 -0.05 -3.31 -3.92
N PRO A 267 -0.13 -4.02 -5.06
CA PRO A 267 -1.37 -4.15 -5.81
C PRO A 267 -2.45 -4.87 -5.01
N PHE A 268 -3.61 -4.24 -4.90
CA PHE A 268 -4.85 -4.90 -4.47
C PHE A 268 -5.35 -5.89 -5.54
N ALA A 269 -5.18 -5.51 -6.81
CA ALA A 269 -5.53 -6.31 -7.97
C ALA A 269 -4.44 -6.19 -9.06
N THR A 270 -4.39 -7.16 -9.96
CA THR A 270 -3.41 -7.21 -11.06
C THR A 270 -3.55 -6.02 -12.00
N THR A 271 -4.78 -5.60 -12.27
CA THR A 271 -5.13 -4.51 -13.18
C THR A 271 -6.18 -3.59 -12.54
N LYS A 272 -6.40 -2.43 -13.16
CA LYS A 272 -7.43 -1.48 -12.70
C LYS A 272 -8.83 -2.04 -12.88
N ASN A 273 -9.80 -1.47 -12.16
CA ASN A 273 -11.18 -1.88 -12.31
C ASN A 273 -11.68 -1.63 -13.74
N GLY A 274 -12.37 -2.62 -14.34
CA GLY A 274 -12.88 -2.57 -15.71
C GLY A 274 -11.94 -3.12 -16.80
N GLU A 275 -10.69 -3.46 -16.48
CA GLU A 275 -9.76 -4.08 -17.43
C GLU A 275 -9.91 -5.61 -17.47
N GLN A 276 -9.76 -6.21 -18.65
CA GLN A 276 -9.84 -7.67 -18.81
C GLN A 276 -8.72 -8.36 -18.02
N GLY A 277 -9.04 -9.51 -17.40
CA GLY A 277 -8.06 -10.27 -16.61
C GLY A 277 -7.80 -9.75 -15.19
N ARG A 278 -8.65 -8.84 -14.67
CA ARG A 278 -8.53 -8.35 -13.29
C ARG A 278 -8.66 -9.48 -12.27
N LYS A 279 -7.55 -9.79 -11.59
CA LYS A 279 -7.51 -10.72 -10.46
C LYS A 279 -7.13 -9.98 -9.18
N CYS A 280 -7.98 -10.04 -8.17
CA CYS A 280 -7.72 -9.49 -6.84
C CYS A 280 -6.77 -10.42 -6.08
N VAL A 281 -5.89 -9.86 -5.24
CA VAL A 281 -4.89 -10.64 -4.50
C VAL A 281 -5.54 -11.50 -3.42
N VAL A 282 -6.45 -10.90 -2.62
CA VAL A 282 -7.17 -11.60 -1.55
C VAL A 282 -8.63 -11.74 -1.92
N ASN A 283 -9.39 -10.64 -1.81
CA ASN A 283 -10.82 -10.59 -2.09
C ASN A 283 -11.12 -9.36 -2.94
N SER A 284 -12.18 -9.43 -3.76
CA SER A 284 -12.66 -8.26 -4.49
C SER A 284 -13.33 -7.26 -3.56
N GLU A 285 -13.42 -6.00 -3.99
CA GLU A 285 -14.11 -4.95 -3.24
C GLU A 285 -15.58 -5.34 -3.01
N ASN A 286 -16.20 -6.05 -3.95
CA ASN A 286 -17.58 -6.52 -3.82
C ASN A 286 -17.74 -7.59 -2.74
N VAL A 287 -16.83 -8.56 -2.67
CA VAL A 287 -16.86 -9.58 -1.60
C VAL A 287 -16.66 -8.92 -0.24
N TRP A 288 -15.66 -8.04 -0.13
CA TRP A 288 -15.45 -7.26 1.09
C TRP A 288 -16.69 -6.44 1.46
N TRP A 289 -17.33 -5.77 0.50
CA TRP A 289 -18.52 -4.98 0.74
C TRP A 289 -19.69 -5.84 1.27
N LEU A 290 -19.97 -6.98 0.62
CA LEU A 290 -21.03 -7.88 1.05
C LEU A 290 -20.82 -8.39 2.47
N GLU A 291 -19.57 -8.65 2.84
CA GLU A 291 -19.20 -9.09 4.18
C GLU A 291 -19.33 -8.01 5.26
N TRP A 292 -19.05 -6.75 4.92
CA TRP A 292 -18.94 -5.67 5.90
C TRP A 292 -20.13 -4.72 5.95
N ARG A 293 -20.97 -4.66 4.90
CA ARG A 293 -22.06 -3.67 4.78
C ARG A 293 -23.03 -3.69 5.96
N ASP A 294 -23.38 -4.89 6.46
CA ASP A 294 -24.40 -5.04 7.48
C ASP A 294 -23.84 -4.70 8.87
N THR A 295 -22.58 -5.07 9.15
CA THR A 295 -21.83 -4.62 10.32
C THR A 295 -21.64 -3.10 10.33
N ILE A 296 -21.27 -2.51 9.18
CA ILE A 296 -21.11 -1.06 9.05
C ILE A 296 -22.44 -0.35 9.33
N ARG A 297 -23.54 -0.84 8.75
CA ARG A 297 -24.89 -0.31 9.01
C ARG A 297 -25.23 -0.39 10.50
N TYR A 298 -24.99 -1.54 11.12
CA TYR A 298 -25.25 -1.74 12.55
C TYR A 298 -24.45 -0.75 13.40
N VAL A 299 -23.14 -0.63 13.19
CA VAL A 299 -22.28 0.27 13.97
C VAL A 299 -22.67 1.74 13.79
N ILE A 300 -23.05 2.14 12.58
CA ILE A 300 -23.56 3.49 12.28
C ILE A 300 -24.89 3.75 13.00
N SER A 301 -25.80 2.76 13.07
CA SER A 301 -27.06 2.87 13.82
C SER A 301 -26.83 3.13 15.32
N GLN A 302 -25.74 2.58 15.87
CA GLN A 302 -25.33 2.75 17.26
C GLN A 302 -24.59 4.06 17.51
N ARG A 303 -24.42 4.94 16.51
CA ARG A 303 -23.70 6.22 16.63
C ARG A 303 -22.27 6.06 17.16
N ARG A 304 -21.62 4.94 16.83
CA ARG A 304 -20.30 4.61 17.35
C ARG A 304 -19.23 5.56 16.81
N GLN A 305 -18.19 5.73 17.61
CA GLN A 305 -16.97 6.43 17.23
C GLN A 305 -15.76 5.52 17.49
N GLY A 306 -14.83 5.43 16.54
CA GLY A 306 -13.61 4.64 16.65
C GLY A 306 -13.48 3.52 15.63
N TRP A 307 -12.72 2.48 15.97
CA TRP A 307 -12.41 1.38 15.06
C TRP A 307 -13.54 0.37 14.98
N VAL A 308 -13.82 -0.08 13.76
CA VAL A 308 -14.61 -1.29 13.49
C VAL A 308 -13.64 -2.41 13.17
N THR A 309 -13.74 -3.49 13.93
CA THR A 309 -12.80 -4.60 13.95
C THR A 309 -13.49 -5.90 13.55
N CYS A 310 -12.70 -6.97 13.37
CA CYS A 310 -13.25 -8.30 13.10
C CYS A 310 -14.11 -8.81 14.26
N GLU A 311 -13.85 -8.37 15.50
CA GLU A 311 -14.67 -8.73 16.66
C GLU A 311 -16.08 -8.14 16.53
N ASP A 312 -16.20 -6.89 16.11
CA ASP A 312 -17.50 -6.25 15.89
C ASP A 312 -18.31 -6.96 14.79
N LYS A 313 -17.61 -7.44 13.75
CA LYS A 313 -18.20 -8.26 12.71
C LYS A 313 -18.66 -9.61 13.27
N LEU A 314 -17.82 -10.26 14.09
CA LEU A 314 -18.15 -11.53 14.75
C LEU A 314 -19.38 -11.39 15.65
N GLU A 315 -19.41 -10.41 16.55
CA GLU A 315 -20.55 -10.12 17.42
C GLU A 315 -21.82 -9.87 16.60
N SER A 316 -21.73 -9.02 15.56
CA SER A 316 -22.87 -8.72 14.69
C SER A 316 -23.45 -9.96 14.01
N VAL A 317 -22.59 -10.90 13.62
CA VAL A 317 -22.98 -12.17 12.98
C VAL A 317 -23.56 -13.14 14.02
N MET A 318 -22.90 -13.32 15.16
CA MET A 318 -23.32 -14.24 16.23
C MET A 318 -24.65 -13.84 16.85
N GLU A 319 -24.88 -12.55 17.03
CA GLU A 319 -26.09 -12.01 17.66
C GLU A 319 -27.22 -11.81 16.64
N GLY A 320 -26.99 -12.09 15.35
CA GLY A 320 -27.98 -11.88 14.27
C GLY A 320 -28.38 -10.41 14.06
N LYS A 321 -27.65 -9.46 14.65
CA LYS A 321 -27.97 -8.03 14.64
C LYS A 321 -27.84 -7.39 13.26
N CYS A 322 -27.09 -8.01 12.34
CA CYS A 322 -27.05 -7.60 10.93
C CYS A 322 -28.43 -7.56 10.24
N ASN A 323 -29.38 -8.40 10.67
CA ASN A 323 -30.73 -8.47 10.11
C ASN A 323 -31.75 -7.56 10.82
N GLN A 324 -31.38 -6.97 11.96
CA GLN A 324 -32.29 -6.24 12.86
C GLN A 324 -32.03 -4.73 12.89
N ALA A 325 -31.36 -4.16 11.87
CA ALA A 325 -31.24 -2.71 11.77
C ALA A 325 -32.60 -2.09 11.40
N GLU A 326 -33.47 -1.97 12.41
CA GLU A 326 -34.74 -1.25 12.37
C GLU A 326 -34.54 0.21 11.93
N ASP A 327 -35.63 0.87 11.52
CA ASP A 327 -35.66 2.28 11.13
C ASP A 327 -34.89 3.15 12.15
N ILE A 328 -33.71 3.62 11.74
CA ILE A 328 -32.79 4.32 12.64
C ILE A 328 -33.37 5.69 12.97
N ASN A 329 -33.74 5.90 14.23
CA ASN A 329 -34.18 7.21 14.71
C ASN A 329 -32.96 8.13 14.92
N TRP A 330 -32.72 8.98 13.92
CA TRP A 330 -31.65 9.95 13.93
C TRP A 330 -31.90 11.13 14.89
N GLY A 331 -33.09 11.27 15.46
CA GLY A 331 -33.49 12.42 16.29
C GLY A 331 -33.82 13.66 15.45
N PRO A 332 -34.33 14.74 16.07
CA PRO A 332 -34.79 15.93 15.34
C PRO A 332 -33.66 16.62 14.55
N GLU A 333 -34.06 17.35 13.51
CA GLU A 333 -33.14 18.21 12.75
C GLU A 333 -32.71 19.38 13.64
N ILE A 334 -31.40 19.55 13.80
CA ILE A 334 -30.84 20.72 14.48
C ILE A 334 -30.52 21.70 13.35
N LEU A 335 -31.39 22.71 13.21
CA LEU A 335 -31.26 23.83 12.28
C LEU A 335 -30.00 24.64 12.55
#